data_AF-A0A3D9YXW8-F1
#
_entry.id   AF-A0A3D9YXW8-F1
#
_cell.length_a   1.000
_cell.length_b   1.000
_cell.length_c   1.000
_cell.angle_alpha   90.00
_cell.angle_beta   90.00
_cell.angle_gamma   90.00
#
_symmetry.space_group_name_H-M   'P 1'
#
loop_
_entity.id
_entity.type
_entity.pdbx_description
1 polymer ?
#
loop_
_entity_poly.entity_id
_entity_poly.type
_entity_poly.pdbx_seq_one_letter_code
_entity_poly.pdbx_strand_id
1 'polypeptide(L)'
;MTVLSDRLMSKASFRRLRERFGDPLLTTLTIMLALLLFVIAPLQASGVRGAHFFGILFGFVLVAAVFVISGSRLAVAATALALILSVVTSSLRAHHQSIVDVYLEAASWLVAGLTLLIVVARAVFAPGLITFHRIIGAVLLYLDVGLIFAALYGFLALAKPQAFAGLPPMLDNLSVGTNVVYFSFVTLTSVGYGDIAPVHPLARSLANVEAIIGQLYPATLLARLVTLELAHRIDKK
;
A
#
# COMPACT_ATOMS: atom_id res chain seq x y z
N MET A 1 -41.32 13.61 4.29
CA MET A 1 -41.18 12.35 3.51
C MET A 1 -40.12 12.43 2.41
N THR A 2 -39.86 13.59 1.80
CA THR A 2 -38.87 13.79 0.72
C THR A 2 -37.41 13.55 1.13
N VAL A 3 -36.97 14.01 2.31
CA VAL A 3 -35.57 13.84 2.78
C VAL A 3 -35.22 12.38 3.11
N LEU A 4 -36.21 11.59 3.56
CA LEU A 4 -36.01 10.17 3.89
C LEU A 4 -35.94 9.32 2.61
N SER A 5 -36.73 9.67 1.59
CA SER A 5 -36.68 9.10 0.24
C SER A 5 -35.31 9.30 -0.42
N ASP A 6 -34.78 10.53 -0.40
CA ASP A 6 -33.47 10.83 -0.99
C ASP A 6 -32.31 10.10 -0.30
N ARG A 7 -32.34 9.98 1.04
CA ARG A 7 -31.33 9.21 1.78
C ARG A 7 -31.39 7.71 1.45
N LEU A 8 -32.57 7.15 1.21
CA LEU A 8 -32.74 5.74 0.84
C LEU A 8 -32.30 5.47 -0.61
N MET A 9 -32.62 6.38 -1.54
CA MET A 9 -32.14 6.29 -2.93
C MET A 9 -30.63 6.50 -3.05
N SER A 10 -30.05 7.40 -2.26
CA SER A 10 -28.59 7.58 -2.16
C SER A 10 -27.88 6.32 -1.66
N LYS A 11 -28.39 5.65 -0.61
CA LYS A 11 -27.79 4.39 -0.12
C LYS A 11 -27.91 3.24 -1.14
N ALA A 12 -29.04 3.14 -1.84
CA ALA A 12 -29.27 2.10 -2.83
C ALA A 12 -28.39 2.26 -4.08
N SER A 13 -28.22 3.48 -4.58
CA SER A 13 -27.30 3.79 -5.69
C SER A 13 -25.83 3.56 -5.29
N PHE A 14 -25.45 3.94 -4.07
CA PHE A 14 -24.11 3.70 -3.54
C PHE A 14 -23.78 2.21 -3.42
N ARG A 15 -24.75 1.38 -3.01
CA ARG A 15 -24.58 -0.08 -2.94
C ARG A 15 -24.37 -0.69 -4.33
N ARG A 16 -25.15 -0.27 -5.33
CA ARG A 16 -25.00 -0.73 -6.73
C ARG A 16 -23.67 -0.29 -7.34
N LEU A 17 -23.21 0.94 -7.03
CA LEU A 17 -21.92 1.43 -7.51
C LEU A 17 -20.76 0.61 -6.91
N ARG A 18 -20.83 0.31 -5.60
CA ARG A 18 -19.86 -0.54 -4.90
C ARG A 18 -19.84 -1.97 -5.44
N GLU A 19 -21.00 -2.56 -5.71
CA GLU A 19 -21.12 -3.90 -6.30
C GLU A 19 -20.57 -3.95 -7.73
N ARG A 20 -20.76 -2.90 -8.54
CA ARG A 20 -20.34 -2.87 -9.95
C ARG A 20 -18.87 -2.52 -10.14
N PHE A 21 -18.33 -1.58 -9.34
CA PHE A 21 -16.99 -1.03 -9.54
C PHE A 21 -15.96 -1.47 -8.50
N GLY A 22 -16.40 -2.00 -7.34
CA GLY A 22 -15.48 -2.38 -6.26
C GLY A 22 -14.47 -3.43 -6.69
N ASP A 23 -14.94 -4.48 -7.39
CA ASP A 23 -14.11 -5.58 -7.85
C ASP A 23 -13.06 -5.13 -8.91
N PRO A 24 -13.44 -4.48 -10.03
CA PRO A 24 -12.46 -3.98 -11.00
C PRO A 24 -11.43 -3.02 -10.41
N LEU A 25 -11.82 -2.18 -9.44
CA LEU A 25 -10.91 -1.24 -8.78
C LEU A 25 -9.77 -1.95 -8.04
N LEU A 26 -10.01 -3.13 -7.46
CA LEU A 26 -8.93 -3.93 -6.85
C LEU A 26 -7.85 -4.27 -7.88
N THR A 27 -8.26 -4.72 -9.06
CA THR A 27 -7.34 -5.06 -10.15
C THR A 27 -6.62 -3.82 -10.66
N THR A 28 -7.33 -2.71 -10.88
CA THR A 28 -6.72 -1.45 -11.31
C THR A 28 -5.67 -0.96 -10.31
N LEU A 29 -6.01 -0.94 -9.01
CA LEU A 29 -5.06 -0.57 -7.96
C LEU A 29 -3.85 -1.49 -7.93
N THR A 30 -4.06 -2.80 -8.07
CA THR A 30 -2.96 -3.78 -8.08
C THR A 30 -1.99 -3.52 -9.23
N ILE A 31 -2.52 -3.35 -10.44
CA ILE A 31 -1.71 -3.08 -11.64
C ILE A 31 -0.97 -1.76 -11.49
N MET A 32 -1.67 -0.70 -11.07
CA MET A 32 -1.03 0.60 -10.88
C MET A 32 0.05 0.56 -9.80
N LEU A 33 -0.18 -0.15 -8.69
CA LEU A 33 0.83 -0.29 -7.63
C LEU A 33 2.03 -1.10 -8.10
N ALA A 34 1.81 -2.21 -8.80
CA ALA A 34 2.89 -3.02 -9.36
C ALA A 34 3.71 -2.22 -10.38
N LEU A 35 3.06 -1.45 -11.26
CA LEU A 35 3.76 -0.53 -12.17
C LEU A 35 4.53 0.53 -11.39
N LEU A 36 3.94 1.10 -10.33
CA LEU A 36 4.59 2.09 -9.50
C LEU A 36 5.89 1.53 -8.89
N LEU A 37 5.84 0.31 -8.34
CA LEU A 37 6.96 -0.34 -7.68
C LEU A 37 8.04 -0.83 -8.64
N PHE A 38 7.67 -1.52 -9.71
CA PHE A 38 8.61 -2.27 -10.55
C PHE A 38 9.03 -1.54 -11.82
N VAL A 39 8.32 -0.47 -12.22
CA VAL A 39 8.62 0.29 -13.44
C VAL A 39 8.91 1.75 -13.08
N ILE A 40 7.97 2.41 -12.41
CA ILE A 40 8.05 3.86 -12.17
C ILE A 40 9.11 4.19 -11.13
N ALA A 41 9.21 3.47 -10.01
CA ALA A 41 10.20 3.74 -8.97
C ALA A 41 11.66 3.62 -9.48
N PRO A 42 12.04 2.57 -10.23
CA PRO A 42 13.34 2.53 -10.90
C PRO A 42 13.56 3.70 -11.88
N LEU A 43 12.53 4.07 -12.65
CA LEU A 43 12.62 5.22 -13.57
C LEU A 43 12.82 6.55 -12.83
N GLN A 44 12.15 6.75 -11.69
CA GLN A 44 12.36 7.90 -10.81
C GLN A 44 13.80 7.93 -10.29
N ALA A 45 14.33 6.79 -9.84
CA ALA A 45 15.72 6.68 -9.39
C ALA A 45 16.74 6.96 -10.52
N SER A 46 16.38 6.65 -11.77
CA SER A 46 17.21 6.99 -12.95
C SER A 46 17.08 8.45 -13.42
N GLY A 47 16.25 9.28 -12.77
CA GLY A 47 16.12 10.72 -13.06
C GLY A 47 15.03 11.10 -14.06
N VAL A 48 14.13 10.19 -14.44
CA VAL A 48 13.04 10.47 -15.38
C VAL A 48 11.94 11.29 -14.69
N ARG A 49 11.93 12.62 -14.92
CA ARG A 49 11.00 13.55 -14.26
C ARG A 49 9.51 13.23 -14.48
N GLY A 50 9.15 12.66 -15.63
CA GLY A 50 7.76 12.29 -15.95
C GLY A 50 7.17 11.23 -15.01
N ALA A 51 8.03 10.45 -14.35
CA ALA A 51 7.62 9.36 -13.47
C ALA A 51 6.99 9.85 -12.14
N HIS A 52 7.20 11.10 -11.73
CA HIS A 52 6.56 11.68 -10.54
C HIS A 52 5.05 11.89 -10.72
N PHE A 53 4.59 12.19 -11.94
CA PHE A 53 3.15 12.37 -12.22
C PHE A 53 2.35 11.09 -12.03
N PHE A 54 2.98 9.93 -12.21
CA PHE A 54 2.32 8.64 -12.01
C PHE A 54 1.95 8.40 -10.55
N GLY A 55 2.80 8.83 -9.60
CA GLY A 55 2.50 8.74 -8.17
C GLY A 55 1.29 9.60 -7.77
N ILE A 56 1.20 10.80 -8.34
CA ILE A 56 0.04 11.70 -8.13
C ILE A 56 -1.23 11.06 -8.70
N LEU A 57 -1.17 10.53 -9.92
CA LEU A 57 -2.30 9.83 -10.55
C LEU A 57 -2.75 8.63 -9.71
N PHE A 58 -1.80 7.82 -9.24
CA PHE A 58 -2.08 6.71 -8.34
C PHE A 58 -2.77 7.19 -7.05
N GLY A 59 -2.31 8.28 -6.46
CA GLY A 59 -2.95 8.89 -5.29
C GLY A 59 -4.41 9.26 -5.51
N PHE A 60 -4.75 9.88 -6.65
CA PHE A 60 -6.14 10.19 -6.99
C PHE A 60 -7.00 8.93 -7.16
N VAL A 61 -6.47 7.92 -7.86
CA VAL A 61 -7.17 6.63 -8.05
C VAL A 61 -7.35 5.92 -6.70
N LEU A 62 -6.37 5.99 -5.81
CA LEU A 62 -6.43 5.45 -4.46
C LEU A 62 -7.55 6.10 -3.64
N VAL A 63 -7.62 7.43 -3.62
CA VAL A 63 -8.71 8.15 -2.92
C VAL A 63 -10.07 7.77 -3.49
N ALA A 64 -10.20 7.72 -4.83
CA ALA A 64 -11.44 7.32 -5.49
C ALA A 64 -11.83 5.87 -5.15
N ALA A 65 -10.87 4.96 -5.13
CA ALA A 65 -11.10 3.57 -4.79
C ALA A 65 -11.49 3.39 -3.32
N VAL A 66 -10.83 4.07 -2.38
CA VAL A 66 -11.20 4.07 -0.95
C VAL A 66 -12.62 4.63 -0.77
N PHE A 67 -12.99 5.65 -1.54
CA PHE A 67 -14.35 6.21 -1.54
C PHE A 67 -15.40 5.18 -1.98
N VAL A 68 -15.17 4.50 -3.10
CA VAL A 68 -16.10 3.50 -3.65
C VAL A 68 -16.16 2.23 -2.79
N ILE A 69 -15.01 1.74 -2.31
CA ILE A 69 -14.90 0.44 -1.64
C ILE A 69 -15.27 0.52 -0.16
N SER A 70 -14.81 1.55 0.57
CA SER A 70 -15.00 1.63 2.02
C SER A 70 -16.35 2.22 2.42
N GLY A 71 -16.87 3.18 1.65
CA GLY A 71 -18.03 4.00 2.02
C GLY A 71 -17.84 4.83 3.31
N SER A 72 -16.63 4.87 3.88
CA SER A 72 -16.32 5.59 5.11
C SER A 72 -15.73 6.96 4.79
N ARG A 73 -16.42 8.03 5.23
CA ARG A 73 -15.92 9.41 5.09
C ARG A 73 -14.57 9.62 5.78
N LEU A 74 -14.34 8.93 6.89
CA LEU A 74 -13.08 9.02 7.64
C LEU A 74 -11.91 8.39 6.85
N ALA A 75 -12.11 7.22 6.22
CA ALA A 75 -11.07 6.58 5.43
C ALA A 75 -10.71 7.43 4.20
N VAL A 76 -11.71 8.01 3.56
CA VAL A 76 -11.51 8.93 2.41
C VAL A 76 -10.78 10.19 2.84
N ALA A 77 -11.19 10.81 3.95
CA ALA A 77 -10.53 12.01 4.47
C ALA A 77 -9.08 11.73 4.88
N ALA A 78 -8.82 10.59 5.54
CA ALA A 78 -7.46 10.19 5.92
C ALA A 78 -6.57 9.97 4.69
N THR A 79 -7.08 9.26 3.68
CA THR A 79 -6.33 9.00 2.43
C THR A 79 -6.09 10.29 1.64
N ALA A 80 -7.09 11.16 1.54
CA ALA A 80 -6.97 12.44 0.85
C ALA A 80 -5.99 13.38 1.56
N LEU A 81 -6.05 13.44 2.91
CA LEU A 81 -5.11 14.21 3.70
C LEU A 81 -3.68 13.68 3.54
N ALA A 82 -3.48 12.36 3.58
CA ALA A 82 -2.19 11.73 3.35
C ALA A 82 -1.64 12.07 1.93
N LEU A 83 -2.49 12.06 0.91
CA LEU A 83 -2.10 12.46 -0.44
C LEU A 83 -1.69 13.94 -0.50
N ILE A 84 -2.49 14.84 0.09
CA ILE A 84 -2.19 16.28 0.12
C ILE A 84 -0.86 16.52 0.83
N LEU A 85 -0.67 15.91 2.00
CA LEU A 85 0.58 16.03 2.76
C LEU A 85 1.77 15.52 1.96
N SER A 86 1.65 14.36 1.31
CA SER A 86 2.72 13.79 0.46
C SER A 86 3.11 14.72 -0.69
N VAL A 87 2.13 15.35 -1.35
CA VAL A 87 2.39 16.31 -2.44
C VAL A 87 3.04 17.59 -1.91
N VAL A 88 2.57 18.10 -0.76
CA VAL A 88 3.11 19.30 -0.12
C VAL A 88 4.54 19.08 0.34
N THR A 89 4.82 17.97 1.04
CA THR A 89 6.18 17.65 1.52
C THR A 89 7.13 17.42 0.36
N SER A 90 6.69 16.73 -0.70
CA SER A 90 7.48 16.55 -1.93
C SER A 90 7.83 17.89 -2.58
N SER A 91 6.91 18.85 -2.56
CA SER A 91 7.12 20.19 -3.15
C SER A 91 8.04 21.05 -2.29
N LEU A 92 7.89 21.00 -0.95
CA LEU A 92 8.72 21.76 0.00
C LEU A 92 10.17 21.26 0.01
N ARG A 93 10.37 19.94 -0.08
CA ARG A 93 11.71 19.32 -0.17
C ARG A 93 12.51 19.76 -1.40
N ALA A 94 11.85 20.23 -2.46
CA ALA A 94 12.53 20.78 -3.62
C ALA A 94 13.25 22.11 -3.32
N HIS A 95 12.87 22.80 -2.23
CA HIS A 95 13.41 24.11 -1.87
C HIS A 95 14.22 24.09 -0.57
N HIS A 96 13.77 23.34 0.45
CA HIS A 96 14.44 23.22 1.75
C HIS A 96 14.36 21.79 2.28
N GLN A 97 15.49 21.22 2.72
CA GLN A 97 15.54 19.90 3.33
C GLN A 97 15.37 20.00 4.85
N SER A 98 14.14 19.79 5.34
CA SER A 98 13.87 19.68 6.77
C SER A 98 13.65 18.22 7.18
N ILE A 99 14.11 17.88 8.39
CA ILE A 99 13.83 16.57 8.99
C ILE A 99 12.32 16.33 9.17
N VAL A 100 11.56 17.40 9.41
CA VAL A 100 10.10 17.37 9.61
C VAL A 100 9.40 16.88 8.35
N ASP A 101 9.86 17.29 7.17
CA ASP A 101 9.26 16.89 5.89
C ASP A 101 9.40 15.39 5.65
N VAL A 102 10.53 14.80 6.08
CA VAL A 102 10.76 13.35 5.96
C VAL A 102 9.85 12.56 6.88
N TYR A 103 9.65 13.03 8.12
CA TYR A 103 8.69 12.43 9.05
C TYR A 103 7.25 12.53 8.55
N LEU A 104 6.85 13.68 8.00
CA LEU A 104 5.51 13.89 7.45
C LEU A 104 5.25 13.01 6.22
N GLU A 105 6.26 12.81 5.37
CA GLU A 105 6.15 11.94 4.20
C GLU A 105 6.03 10.47 4.61
N ALA A 106 6.87 9.99 5.53
CA ALA A 106 6.75 8.63 6.08
C ALA A 106 5.39 8.42 6.77
N ALA A 107 4.88 9.43 7.49
CA ALA A 107 3.56 9.37 8.11
C ALA A 107 2.43 9.30 7.08
N SER A 108 2.55 10.06 5.99
CA SER A 108 1.57 10.05 4.91
C SER A 108 1.50 8.69 4.23
N TRP A 109 2.65 8.07 3.94
CA TRP A 109 2.73 6.72 3.39
C TRP A 109 2.13 5.68 4.33
N LEU A 110 2.45 5.77 5.63
CA LEU A 110 1.92 4.86 6.62
C LEU A 110 0.40 4.97 6.76
N VAL A 111 -0.15 6.19 6.80
CA VAL A 111 -1.60 6.41 6.88
C VAL A 111 -2.31 5.92 5.62
N ALA A 112 -1.76 6.21 4.43
CA ALA A 112 -2.32 5.76 3.16
C ALA A 112 -2.30 4.22 3.06
N GLY A 113 -1.17 3.59 3.38
CA GLY A 113 -1.00 2.13 3.38
C GLY A 113 -1.92 1.46 4.39
N LEU A 114 -1.95 1.89 5.66
CA LEU A 114 -2.86 1.31 6.65
C LEU A 114 -4.33 1.45 6.25
N THR A 115 -4.71 2.59 5.64
CA THR A 115 -6.07 2.77 5.15
C THR A 115 -6.37 1.83 3.99
N LEU A 116 -5.46 1.70 3.02
CA LEU A 116 -5.59 0.79 1.90
C LEU A 116 -5.68 -0.67 2.37
N LEU A 117 -4.77 -1.11 3.23
CA LEU A 117 -4.75 -2.43 3.86
C LEU A 117 -6.10 -2.76 4.49
N ILE A 118 -6.63 -1.87 5.34
CA ILE A 118 -7.92 -2.10 6.03
C ILE A 118 -9.08 -2.17 5.03
N VAL A 119 -9.12 -1.28 4.04
CA VAL A 119 -10.20 -1.20 3.05
C VAL A 119 -10.20 -2.43 2.14
N VAL A 120 -9.02 -2.80 1.63
CA VAL A 120 -8.86 -3.93 0.71
C VAL A 120 -9.01 -5.26 1.45
N ALA A 121 -8.49 -5.40 2.68
CA ALA A 121 -8.67 -6.62 3.47
C ALA A 121 -10.15 -6.89 3.71
N ARG A 122 -10.92 -5.86 4.07
CA ARG A 122 -12.38 -5.99 4.20
C ARG A 122 -13.06 -6.38 2.90
N ALA A 123 -12.58 -5.95 1.74
CA ALA A 123 -13.15 -6.30 0.45
C ALA A 123 -12.78 -7.74 0.01
N VAL A 124 -11.51 -8.12 0.17
CA VAL A 124 -10.95 -9.43 -0.25
C VAL A 124 -11.44 -10.58 0.64
N PHE A 125 -11.58 -10.32 1.95
CA PHE A 125 -12.05 -11.29 2.93
C PHE A 125 -13.56 -11.17 3.22
N ALA A 126 -14.29 -10.34 2.46
CA ALA A 126 -15.74 -10.28 2.56
C ALA A 126 -16.38 -11.64 2.19
N PRO A 127 -17.49 -12.02 2.85
CA PRO A 127 -18.29 -13.18 2.44
C PRO A 127 -18.70 -13.09 0.96
N GLY A 128 -18.94 -14.26 0.35
CA GLY A 128 -19.38 -14.38 -1.04
C GLY A 128 -18.33 -15.05 -1.94
N LEU A 129 -18.66 -15.11 -3.23
CA LEU A 129 -17.84 -15.78 -4.25
C LEU A 129 -16.45 -15.13 -4.35
N ILE A 130 -15.44 -15.96 -4.58
CA ILE A 130 -14.09 -15.48 -4.86
C ILE A 130 -13.98 -15.23 -6.34
N THR A 131 -14.04 -13.96 -6.71
CA THR A 131 -13.83 -13.49 -8.06
C THR A 131 -12.33 -13.34 -8.33
N PHE A 132 -11.93 -13.39 -9.60
CA PHE A 132 -10.56 -13.10 -10.03
C PHE A 132 -10.04 -11.77 -9.45
N HIS A 133 -10.91 -10.75 -9.41
CA HIS A 133 -10.62 -9.45 -8.81
C HIS A 133 -10.25 -9.51 -7.33
N ARG A 134 -10.92 -10.35 -6.53
CA ARG A 134 -10.59 -10.55 -5.11
C ARG A 134 -9.24 -11.25 -4.93
N ILE A 135 -8.88 -12.17 -5.82
CA ILE A 135 -7.56 -12.81 -5.83
C ILE A 135 -6.48 -11.78 -6.11
N ILE A 136 -6.66 -10.98 -7.16
CA ILE A 136 -5.74 -9.89 -7.51
C ILE A 136 -5.67 -8.84 -6.37
N GLY A 137 -6.78 -8.53 -5.72
CA GLY A 137 -6.79 -7.68 -4.52
C GLY A 137 -6.01 -8.26 -3.32
N ALA A 138 -5.87 -9.58 -3.21
CA ALA A 138 -4.99 -10.19 -2.22
C ALA A 138 -3.51 -9.96 -2.56
N VAL A 139 -3.16 -9.93 -3.85
CA VAL A 139 -1.81 -9.53 -4.29
C VAL A 139 -1.56 -8.05 -3.93
N LEU A 140 -2.55 -7.17 -4.13
CA LEU A 140 -2.45 -5.78 -3.68
C LEU A 140 -2.16 -5.66 -2.18
N LEU A 141 -2.84 -6.44 -1.33
CA LEU A 141 -2.55 -6.47 0.10
C LEU A 141 -1.10 -6.89 0.39
N TYR A 142 -0.60 -7.90 -0.30
CA TYR A 142 0.77 -8.36 -0.12
C TYR A 142 1.80 -7.28 -0.48
N LEU A 143 1.59 -6.56 -1.59
CA LEU A 143 2.44 -5.45 -2.01
C LEU A 143 2.34 -4.26 -1.03
N ASP A 144 1.14 -3.95 -0.56
CA ASP A 144 0.88 -2.86 0.39
C ASP A 144 1.49 -3.12 1.77
N VAL A 145 1.54 -4.38 2.22
CA VAL A 145 2.28 -4.77 3.43
C VAL A 145 3.75 -4.36 3.32
N GLY A 146 4.41 -4.64 2.19
CA GLY A 146 5.79 -4.17 1.97
C GLY A 146 5.91 -2.65 2.07
N LEU A 147 4.99 -1.89 1.48
CA LEU A 147 5.02 -0.43 1.58
C LEU A 147 4.81 0.08 3.02
N ILE A 148 3.96 -0.56 3.81
CA ILE A 148 3.78 -0.24 5.23
C ILE A 148 5.08 -0.47 6.00
N PHE A 149 5.74 -1.63 5.81
CA PHE A 149 7.01 -1.92 6.45
C PHE A 149 8.12 -0.97 6.00
N ALA A 150 8.18 -0.62 4.71
CA ALA A 150 9.09 0.40 4.20
C ALA A 150 8.93 1.74 4.92
N ALA A 151 7.68 2.18 5.17
CA ALA A 151 7.41 3.39 5.95
C ALA A 151 7.88 3.25 7.41
N LEU A 152 7.66 2.10 8.05
CA LEU A 152 8.13 1.82 9.41
C LEU A 152 9.67 1.81 9.51
N TYR A 153 10.36 1.22 8.52
CA TYR A 153 11.82 1.30 8.43
C TYR A 153 12.29 2.73 8.20
N GLY A 154 11.57 3.52 7.40
CA GLY A 154 11.78 4.95 7.23
C GLY A 154 11.79 5.69 8.57
N PHE A 155 10.75 5.50 9.38
CA PHE A 155 10.69 6.07 10.73
C PHE A 155 11.83 5.62 11.62
N LEU A 156 12.16 4.34 11.59
CA LEU A 156 13.24 3.82 12.43
C LEU A 156 14.61 4.36 12.01
N ALA A 157 14.87 4.49 10.71
CA ALA A 157 16.10 5.07 10.18
C ALA A 157 16.22 6.57 10.53
N LEU A 158 15.11 7.31 10.55
CA LEU A 158 15.07 8.70 11.01
C LEU A 158 15.35 8.82 12.51
N ALA A 159 14.73 7.95 13.32
CA ALA A 159 14.89 7.97 14.77
C ALA A 159 16.28 7.45 15.21
N LYS A 160 16.85 6.53 14.44
CA LYS A 160 18.14 5.86 14.69
C LYS A 160 18.92 5.74 13.37
N PRO A 161 19.71 6.75 13.00
CA PRO A 161 20.46 6.77 11.73
C PRO A 161 21.40 5.56 11.52
N GLN A 162 21.87 4.94 12.60
CA GLN A 162 22.74 3.76 12.57
C GLN A 162 21.96 2.43 12.69
N ALA A 163 20.63 2.44 12.48
CA ALA A 163 19.82 1.23 12.61
C ALA A 163 20.06 0.19 11.50
N PHE A 164 20.53 0.66 10.35
CA PHE A 164 20.78 -0.13 9.15
C PHE A 164 22.21 0.08 8.67
N ALA A 165 22.89 -1.01 8.34
CA ALA A 165 24.14 -0.96 7.58
C ALA A 165 23.80 -0.89 6.08
N GLY A 166 24.60 -0.14 5.31
CA GLY A 166 24.40 0.01 3.85
C GLY A 166 23.31 1.01 3.44
N LEU A 167 22.59 1.60 4.41
CA LEU A 167 21.59 2.65 4.15
C LEU A 167 22.21 4.05 4.33
N PRO A 168 22.22 4.91 3.29
CA PRO A 168 22.68 6.29 3.43
C PRO A 168 21.78 7.13 4.37
N PRO A 169 22.29 8.25 4.93
CA PRO A 169 21.49 9.16 5.74
C PRO A 169 20.24 9.67 5.01
N MET A 170 19.09 9.67 5.70
CA MET A 170 17.79 10.03 5.12
C MET A 170 17.63 11.50 4.72
N LEU A 171 18.45 12.40 5.27
CA LEU A 171 18.31 13.85 5.08
C LEU A 171 18.76 14.32 3.70
N ASP A 172 19.75 13.65 3.11
CA ASP A 172 20.48 14.20 1.96
C ASP A 172 20.04 13.60 0.61
N ASN A 173 19.16 12.59 0.58
CA ASN A 173 19.02 11.77 -0.62
C ASN A 173 17.60 11.26 -0.90
N LEU A 174 17.01 11.71 -2.02
CA LEU A 174 15.71 11.25 -2.52
C LEU A 174 15.70 9.73 -2.78
N SER A 175 16.85 9.12 -3.09
CA SER A 175 16.97 7.68 -3.34
C SER A 175 16.73 6.83 -2.10
N VAL A 176 16.75 7.44 -0.91
CA VAL A 176 16.58 6.72 0.36
C VAL A 176 15.19 6.10 0.47
N GLY A 177 14.15 6.77 -0.06
CA GLY A 177 12.80 6.20 -0.13
C GLY A 177 12.76 4.90 -0.94
N THR A 178 13.46 4.87 -2.08
CA THR A 178 13.60 3.67 -2.91
C THR A 178 14.40 2.58 -2.21
N ASN A 179 15.44 2.93 -1.44
CA ASN A 179 16.27 1.96 -0.71
C ASN A 179 15.52 1.27 0.45
N VAL A 180 14.69 2.00 1.22
CA VAL A 180 13.87 1.35 2.26
C VAL A 180 12.74 0.51 1.69
N VAL A 181 12.16 0.90 0.55
CA VAL A 181 11.22 0.06 -0.20
C VAL A 181 11.93 -1.20 -0.68
N TYR A 182 13.10 -1.08 -1.30
CA TYR A 182 13.91 -2.23 -1.71
C TYR A 182 14.21 -3.17 -0.54
N PHE A 183 14.71 -2.65 0.59
CA PHE A 183 14.99 -3.43 1.80
C PHE A 183 13.76 -4.18 2.32
N SER A 184 12.60 -3.53 2.36
CA SER A 184 11.34 -4.16 2.73
C SER A 184 10.97 -5.30 1.79
N PHE A 185 11.00 -5.08 0.48
CA PHE A 185 10.61 -6.12 -0.47
C PHE A 185 11.55 -7.33 -0.46
N VAL A 186 12.86 -7.14 -0.32
CA VAL A 186 13.81 -8.27 -0.21
C VAL A 186 13.65 -9.01 1.13
N THR A 187 13.20 -8.33 2.19
CA THR A 187 12.89 -8.94 3.48
C THR A 187 11.57 -9.72 3.43
N LEU A 188 10.50 -9.10 2.93
CA LEU A 188 9.17 -9.69 2.74
C LEU A 188 9.21 -10.93 1.86
N THR A 189 10.05 -10.93 0.83
CA THR A 189 10.23 -12.07 -0.08
C THR A 189 11.32 -13.04 0.37
N SER A 190 11.98 -12.80 1.50
CA SER A 190 13.10 -13.58 2.05
C SER A 190 14.32 -13.74 1.13
N VAL A 191 14.48 -12.85 0.15
CA VAL A 191 15.64 -12.85 -0.76
C VAL A 191 16.90 -12.42 -0.02
N GLY A 192 16.83 -11.30 0.72
CA GLY A 192 17.88 -10.85 1.63
C GLY A 192 19.29 -10.75 1.03
N TYR A 193 19.48 -9.98 -0.05
CA TYR A 193 20.78 -9.84 -0.73
C TYR A 193 21.94 -9.39 0.18
N GLY A 194 21.66 -8.71 1.29
CA GLY A 194 22.64 -8.38 2.34
C GLY A 194 23.39 -7.06 2.13
N ASP A 195 23.09 -6.33 1.07
CA ASP A 195 23.59 -4.98 0.78
C ASP A 195 23.01 -3.92 1.73
N ILE A 196 21.78 -4.11 2.21
CA ILE A 196 21.18 -3.37 3.33
C ILE A 196 20.82 -4.36 4.43
N ALA A 197 21.30 -4.13 5.65
CA ALA A 197 21.09 -5.06 6.77
C ALA A 197 20.65 -4.35 8.06
N PRO A 198 19.67 -4.90 8.80
CA PRO A 198 19.26 -4.35 10.09
C PRO A 198 20.29 -4.72 11.16
N VAL A 199 20.95 -3.71 11.73
CA VAL A 199 21.97 -3.92 12.79
C VAL A 199 21.43 -3.60 14.18
N HIS A 200 20.42 -2.73 14.28
CA HIS A 200 19.81 -2.37 15.56
C HIS A 200 18.75 -3.40 15.99
N PRO A 201 18.61 -3.71 17.30
CA PRO A 201 17.65 -4.71 17.79
C PRO A 201 16.21 -4.48 17.33
N LEU A 202 15.72 -3.24 17.34
CA LEU A 202 14.38 -2.90 16.84
C LEU A 202 14.23 -3.13 15.34
N ALA A 203 15.27 -2.85 14.54
CA ALA A 203 15.25 -3.07 13.10
C ALA A 203 15.19 -4.57 12.79
N ARG A 204 15.97 -5.38 13.53
CA ARG A 204 15.94 -6.85 13.44
C ARG A 204 14.58 -7.43 13.82
N SER A 205 14.01 -6.94 14.91
CA SER A 205 12.69 -7.39 15.35
C SER A 205 11.62 -7.09 14.30
N LEU A 206 11.64 -5.88 13.71
CA LEU A 206 10.70 -5.49 12.67
C LEU A 206 10.88 -6.32 11.39
N ALA A 207 12.12 -6.55 10.96
CA ALA A 207 12.45 -7.42 9.83
C ALA A 207 12.01 -8.88 10.03
N ASN A 208 12.14 -9.42 11.25
CA ASN A 208 11.65 -10.75 11.56
C ASN A 208 10.13 -10.85 11.43
N VAL A 209 9.39 -9.85 11.91
CA VAL A 209 7.92 -9.82 11.76
C VAL A 209 7.53 -9.75 10.28
N GLU A 210 8.19 -8.88 9.51
CA GLU A 210 7.94 -8.77 8.07
C GLU A 210 8.21 -10.09 7.35
N ALA A 211 9.34 -10.75 7.62
CA ALA A 211 9.70 -12.02 7.00
C ALA A 211 8.68 -13.14 7.33
N ILE A 212 8.19 -13.20 8.57
CA ILE A 212 7.14 -14.15 8.97
C ILE A 212 5.85 -13.88 8.20
N ILE A 213 5.41 -12.62 8.10
CA ILE A 213 4.23 -12.25 7.32
C ILE A 213 4.46 -12.59 5.84
N GLY A 214 5.65 -12.31 5.33
CA GLY A 214 6.09 -12.55 3.97
C GLY A 214 5.99 -14.01 3.52
N GLN A 215 6.28 -14.94 4.43
CA GLN A 215 6.18 -16.39 4.20
C GLN A 215 4.75 -16.92 4.41
N LEU A 216 4.10 -16.51 5.50
CA LEU A 216 2.79 -17.05 5.87
C LEU A 216 1.65 -16.52 4.98
N TYR A 217 1.74 -15.28 4.50
CA TYR A 217 0.69 -14.69 3.70
C TYR A 217 0.48 -15.40 2.35
N PRO A 218 1.51 -15.62 1.51
CA PRO A 218 1.33 -16.36 0.25
C PRO A 218 0.85 -17.79 0.48
N ALA A 219 1.37 -18.48 1.51
CA ALA A 219 0.97 -19.85 1.84
C ALA A 219 -0.52 -19.93 2.22
N THR A 220 -0.99 -19.05 3.11
CA THR A 220 -2.41 -19.02 3.52
C THR A 220 -3.33 -18.57 2.39
N LEU A 221 -2.89 -17.63 1.55
CA LEU A 221 -3.63 -17.22 0.36
C LEU A 221 -3.81 -18.39 -0.60
N LEU A 222 -2.72 -19.09 -0.97
CA LEU A 222 -2.78 -20.24 -1.86
C LEU A 222 -3.66 -21.36 -1.29
N ALA A 223 -3.51 -21.69 0.00
CA ALA A 223 -4.35 -22.69 0.66
C ALA A 223 -5.84 -22.33 0.57
N ARG A 224 -6.18 -21.06 0.78
CA ARG A 224 -7.55 -20.55 0.60
C ARG A 224 -8.02 -20.74 -0.85
N LEU A 225 -7.24 -20.33 -1.84
CA LEU A 225 -7.62 -20.45 -3.26
C LEU A 225 -7.88 -21.91 -3.67
N VAL A 226 -6.99 -22.82 -3.28
CA VAL A 226 -7.13 -24.26 -3.57
C VAL A 226 -8.38 -24.84 -2.91
N THR A 227 -8.62 -24.50 -1.64
CA THR A 227 -9.81 -24.95 -0.90
C THR A 227 -11.10 -24.54 -1.60
N LEU A 228 -11.13 -23.32 -2.15
CA LEU A 228 -12.32 -22.77 -2.79
C LEU A 228 -12.54 -23.32 -4.21
N GLU A 229 -11.47 -23.54 -4.97
CA GLU A 229 -11.55 -24.25 -6.25
C GLU A 229 -12.05 -25.69 -6.05
N LEU A 230 -11.61 -26.36 -4.99
CA LEU A 230 -12.07 -27.72 -4.67
C LEU A 230 -13.57 -27.72 -4.32
N ALA A 231 -14.03 -26.80 -3.47
CA ALA A 231 -15.43 -26.67 -3.11
C ALA A 231 -16.34 -26.43 -4.34
N HIS A 232 -15.91 -25.55 -5.24
CA HIS A 232 -16.65 -25.25 -6.48
C HIS A 232 -16.77 -26.46 -7.43
N ARG A 233 -15.76 -27.34 -7.46
CA ARG A 233 -15.82 -28.59 -8.24
C ARG A 233 -16.75 -29.63 -7.65
N ILE A 234 -16.89 -29.66 -6.32
CA ILE A 234 -17.79 -30.58 -5.63
C ILE A 234 -19.25 -30.19 -5.88
N ASP A 235 -19.59 -28.90 -5.78
CA ASP A 235 -20.96 -28.40 -6.04
C ASP A 235 -21.44 -28.62 -7.49
N LYS A 236 -20.54 -28.87 -8.44
CA LYS A 236 -20.86 -29.14 -9.84
C LYS A 236 -21.05 -30.63 -10.16
N LYS A 237 -20.79 -31.54 -9.22
CA LYS A 237 -21.01 -32.98 -9.38
C LYS A 237 -22.32 -33.40 -8.73
#